data_AF-S2K0V2-F1
#
_entry.id   AF-S2K0V2-F1
#
_cell.length_a   1.000
_cell.length_b   1.000
_cell.length_c   1.000
_cell.angle_alpha   90.00
_cell.angle_beta   90.00
_cell.angle_gamma   90.00
#
_symmetry.space_group_name_H-M   'P 1'
#
loop_
_entity.id
_entity.type
_entity.pdbx_description
1 polymer ?
#
loop_
_entity_poly.entity_id
_entity_poly.type
_entity_poly.pdbx_seq_one_letter_code
_entity_poly.pdbx_strand_id
1 'polypeptide(L)'
;MSFESKLKKDLEIIGEGATFQVCDIRSSTFKCASPLIKAHKGDTYCQHRLILVSTANEGFLTGLETYEYALSSKESTDKRVIYISKVDTTSSWKKYQGLTARVVQSYIASLPRSSSVFVFARAQPQYLFAKSAENKSKSVLNDRQLVSWWLSVFNKLSVQCEGWWSVPGIDDSNSALIEIGAKKRGWEPSEKVKWTYGTSYAPDAIAEQVIPRFDDDAKSRLLKSTQEQDMTVQDFWSILSFGEECGSGKITGFFELRLVDGSLSEDMDTPLTVKNRDFTVFWNKFMSLDFHSDEANVESAKSTVQSIKDMFPDLQPIEIQSKAATGTNILANNTSADKRPAVNMLSAGFIKRKKV
;
A
#
# COMPACT_ATOMS: atom_id res chain seq x y z
N MET A 1 -3.43 -6.93 -19.13
CA MET A 1 -3.90 -5.58 -18.74
C MET A 1 -2.80 -4.85 -18.01
N SER A 2 -2.28 -3.78 -18.63
CA SER A 2 -1.26 -2.91 -18.07
C SER A 2 -1.73 -2.19 -16.79
N PHE A 3 -0.77 -1.60 -16.07
CA PHE A 3 -1.06 -0.76 -14.90
C PHE A 3 -2.03 0.37 -15.25
N GLU A 4 -1.77 1.09 -16.36
CA GLU A 4 -2.61 2.19 -16.84
C GLU A 4 -4.06 1.76 -17.04
N SER A 5 -4.30 0.65 -17.76
CA SER A 5 -5.66 0.19 -18.04
C SER A 5 -6.42 -0.16 -16.75
N LYS A 6 -5.76 -0.80 -15.78
CA LYS A 6 -6.36 -1.13 -14.48
C LYS A 6 -6.65 0.12 -13.67
N LEU A 7 -5.68 1.03 -13.60
CA LEU A 7 -5.83 2.28 -12.87
C LEU A 7 -6.94 3.16 -13.44
N LYS A 8 -7.02 3.27 -14.77
CA LYS A 8 -8.09 4.00 -15.46
C LYS A 8 -9.46 3.46 -15.07
N LYS A 9 -9.64 2.13 -15.09
CA LYS A 9 -10.89 1.47 -14.69
C LYS A 9 -11.23 1.70 -13.21
N ASP A 10 -10.23 1.72 -12.33
CA ASP A 10 -10.47 1.88 -10.90
C ASP A 10 -10.74 3.35 -10.51
N LEU A 11 -10.12 4.31 -11.21
CA LEU A 11 -10.25 5.74 -10.93
C LEU A 11 -11.40 6.43 -11.70
N GLU A 12 -11.88 5.87 -12.81
CA GLU A 12 -13.01 6.47 -13.57
C GLU A 12 -14.31 6.59 -12.75
N ILE A 13 -14.42 5.86 -11.63
CA ILE A 13 -15.60 5.83 -10.75
C ILE A 13 -15.43 6.69 -9.47
N ILE A 14 -14.33 7.44 -9.32
CA ILE A 14 -14.08 8.28 -8.14
C ILE A 14 -13.92 9.74 -8.56
N GLY A 15 -14.34 10.64 -7.67
CA GLY A 15 -13.99 12.05 -7.79
C GLY A 15 -14.69 12.70 -8.96
N GLU A 16 -16.01 12.51 -9.05
CA GLU A 16 -16.88 13.00 -10.13
C GLU A 16 -16.42 14.32 -10.77
N GLY A 17 -16.21 14.29 -12.09
CA GLY A 17 -15.76 15.44 -12.87
C GLY A 17 -14.29 15.83 -12.68
N ALA A 18 -13.52 15.10 -11.87
CA ALA A 18 -12.08 15.31 -11.75
C ALA A 18 -11.31 14.69 -12.92
N THR A 19 -10.23 15.38 -13.27
CA THR A 19 -9.16 14.88 -14.13
C THR A 19 -7.96 14.55 -13.27
N PHE A 20 -7.59 13.27 -13.22
CA PHE A 20 -6.37 12.83 -12.54
C PHE A 20 -5.19 12.86 -13.52
N GLN A 21 -4.06 13.37 -13.05
CA GLN A 21 -2.76 13.24 -13.68
C GLN A 21 -1.94 12.23 -12.89
N VAL A 22 -1.45 11.19 -13.55
CA VAL A 22 -0.65 10.13 -12.93
C VAL A 22 0.74 10.15 -13.54
N CYS A 23 1.75 10.44 -12.72
CA CYS A 23 3.15 10.34 -13.09
C CYS A 23 3.69 8.99 -12.61
N ASP A 24 4.13 8.13 -13.52
CA ASP A 24 4.70 6.81 -13.24
C ASP A 24 6.18 6.80 -13.63
N ILE A 25 7.06 7.10 -12.67
CA ILE A 25 8.50 7.28 -12.89
C ILE A 25 9.20 5.99 -12.48
N ARG A 26 10.00 5.43 -13.40
CA ARG A 26 10.73 4.17 -13.18
C ARG A 26 12.19 4.37 -13.46
N SER A 27 13.04 4.10 -12.50
CA SER A 27 14.49 4.07 -12.72
C SER A 27 14.89 2.92 -13.65
N SER A 28 16.05 3.03 -14.29
CA SER A 28 16.68 1.90 -14.99
C SER A 28 17.05 0.82 -13.98
N THR A 29 16.87 -0.44 -14.33
CA THR A 29 17.28 -1.54 -13.46
C THR A 29 18.77 -1.48 -13.11
N PHE A 30 19.13 -1.70 -11.85
CA PHE A 30 20.51 -1.77 -11.37
C PHE A 30 20.76 -3.06 -10.60
N LYS A 31 22.00 -3.55 -10.62
CA LYS A 31 22.41 -4.74 -9.87
C LYS A 31 22.62 -4.38 -8.40
N CYS A 32 21.99 -5.14 -7.49
CA CYS A 32 22.19 -4.97 -6.05
C CYS A 32 23.59 -5.44 -5.64
N ALA A 33 24.21 -4.73 -4.70
CA ALA A 33 25.52 -5.10 -4.15
C ALA A 33 25.47 -6.37 -3.28
N SER A 34 24.34 -6.61 -2.63
CA SER A 34 24.06 -7.77 -1.79
C SER A 34 22.80 -8.47 -2.28
N PRO A 35 22.69 -9.79 -2.11
CA PRO A 35 21.46 -10.50 -2.45
C PRO A 35 20.32 -10.06 -1.53
N LEU A 36 19.10 -9.98 -2.08
CA LEU A 36 17.91 -9.64 -1.29
C LEU A 36 17.61 -10.70 -0.22
N ILE A 37 17.85 -11.97 -0.55
CA ILE A 37 17.69 -13.14 0.32
C ILE A 37 19.05 -13.84 0.36
N LYS A 38 19.64 -14.10 1.53
CA LYS A 38 21.03 -14.59 1.65
C LYS A 38 21.27 -15.95 0.98
N ALA A 39 20.27 -16.82 0.97
CA ALA A 39 20.37 -18.11 0.28
C ALA A 39 20.42 -17.99 -1.25
N HIS A 40 19.90 -16.89 -1.82
CA HIS A 40 19.89 -16.67 -3.27
C HIS A 40 21.33 -16.49 -3.79
N LYS A 41 21.73 -17.37 -4.71
CA LYS A 41 23.09 -17.37 -5.29
C LYS A 41 23.21 -16.65 -6.62
N GLY A 42 22.08 -16.32 -7.26
CA GLY A 42 22.06 -15.57 -8.50
C GLY A 42 22.18 -14.07 -8.30
N ASP A 43 22.25 -13.34 -9.41
CA ASP A 43 22.23 -11.89 -9.36
C ASP A 43 20.85 -11.39 -8.92
N THR A 44 20.85 -10.35 -8.09
CA THR A 44 19.64 -9.60 -7.73
C THR A 44 19.71 -8.25 -8.43
N TYR A 45 18.66 -7.93 -9.16
CA TYR A 45 18.49 -6.63 -9.79
C TYR A 45 17.32 -5.90 -9.15
N CYS A 46 17.38 -4.57 -9.07
CA CYS A 46 16.33 -3.73 -8.50
C CYS A 46 15.97 -2.61 -9.47
N GLN A 47 14.68 -2.26 -9.49
CA GLN A 47 14.16 -1.06 -10.11
C GLN A 47 13.35 -0.29 -9.05
N HIS A 48 13.69 0.98 -8.86
CA HIS A 48 12.93 1.91 -8.05
C HIS A 48 11.82 2.55 -8.89
N ARG A 49 10.59 2.55 -8.38
CA ARG A 49 9.42 3.11 -9.03
C ARG A 49 8.65 4.03 -8.10
N LEU A 50 8.23 5.18 -8.63
CA LEU A 50 7.41 6.17 -7.94
C LEU A 50 6.18 6.49 -8.78
N ILE A 51 5.01 6.31 -8.19
CA ILE A 51 3.72 6.67 -8.78
C ILE A 51 3.14 7.84 -7.97
N LEU A 52 2.86 8.95 -8.64
CA LEU A 52 2.24 10.14 -8.05
C LEU A 52 0.92 10.43 -8.76
N VAL A 53 -0.16 10.61 -7.99
CA VAL A 53 -1.47 10.98 -8.52
C VAL A 53 -1.85 12.37 -8.04
N SER A 54 -2.20 13.26 -8.96
CA SER A 54 -2.58 14.64 -8.68
C SER A 54 -3.81 15.07 -9.47
N THR A 55 -4.37 16.23 -9.11
CA THR A 55 -5.29 17.00 -9.94
C THR A 55 -4.74 18.42 -10.09
N ALA A 56 -5.26 19.16 -11.08
CA ALA A 56 -4.83 20.55 -11.28
C ALA A 56 -5.17 21.47 -10.09
N ASN A 57 -6.27 21.19 -9.39
CA ASN A 57 -6.82 22.05 -8.36
C ASN A 57 -6.35 21.67 -6.95
N GLU A 58 -6.16 20.39 -6.66
CA GLU A 58 -5.83 19.90 -5.31
C GLU A 58 -4.36 19.52 -5.16
N GLY A 59 -3.54 19.57 -6.21
CA GLY A 59 -2.15 19.13 -6.16
C GLY A 59 -2.03 17.61 -6.07
N PHE A 60 -0.99 17.09 -5.41
CA PHE A 60 -0.89 15.64 -5.18
C PHE A 60 -2.00 15.18 -4.26
N LEU A 61 -2.53 13.98 -4.52
CA LEU A 61 -3.53 13.30 -3.70
C LEU A 61 -2.90 12.09 -2.99
N THR A 62 -2.05 11.34 -3.70
CA THR A 62 -1.34 10.20 -3.13
C THR A 62 -0.04 9.91 -3.88
N GLY A 63 0.90 9.28 -3.16
CA GLY A 63 2.12 8.73 -3.72
C GLY A 63 2.31 7.27 -3.31
N LEU A 64 2.85 6.46 -4.21
CA LEU A 64 3.22 5.05 -4.01
C LEU A 64 4.66 4.86 -4.47
N GLU A 65 5.54 4.44 -3.56
CA GLU A 65 6.93 4.11 -3.83
C GLU A 65 7.14 2.60 -3.68
N THR A 66 7.75 1.98 -4.69
CA THR A 66 8.07 0.56 -4.68
C THR A 66 9.50 0.28 -5.13
N TYR A 67 10.06 -0.80 -4.59
CA TYR A 67 11.29 -1.41 -5.05
C TYR A 67 10.95 -2.77 -5.66
N GLU A 68 11.22 -2.90 -6.96
CA GLU A 68 10.88 -4.08 -7.75
C GLU A 68 12.16 -4.89 -8.00
N TYR A 69 12.27 -6.05 -7.36
CA TYR A 69 13.43 -6.92 -7.45
C TYR A 69 13.21 -8.07 -8.43
N ALA A 70 14.22 -8.32 -9.25
CA ALA A 70 14.33 -9.50 -10.10
C ALA A 70 15.46 -10.39 -9.57
N LEU A 71 15.11 -11.60 -9.13
CA LEU A 71 16.06 -12.58 -8.66
C LEU A 71 16.34 -13.53 -9.80
N SER A 72 17.49 -13.35 -10.46
CA SER A 72 17.90 -14.19 -11.58
C SER A 72 18.26 -15.59 -11.11
N SER A 73 17.78 -16.61 -11.80
CA SER A 73 18.11 -18.00 -11.51
C SER A 73 18.61 -18.69 -12.79
N LYS A 74 19.63 -19.54 -12.67
CA LYS A 74 20.10 -20.36 -13.79
C LYS A 74 19.19 -21.57 -14.07
N GLU A 75 18.40 -21.98 -13.08
CA GLU A 75 17.70 -23.26 -13.05
C GLU A 75 16.17 -23.11 -12.95
N SER A 76 15.67 -21.90 -12.74
CA SER A 76 14.24 -21.62 -12.59
C SER A 76 13.84 -20.32 -13.28
N THR A 77 12.54 -20.11 -13.45
CA THR A 77 12.01 -18.80 -13.87
C THR A 77 12.41 -17.72 -12.86
N ASP A 78 12.69 -16.52 -13.39
CA ASP A 78 13.04 -15.36 -12.57
C ASP A 78 11.91 -15.04 -11.59
N LYS A 79 12.25 -14.95 -10.30
CA LYS A 79 11.30 -14.56 -9.27
C LYS A 79 11.23 -13.05 -9.18
N ARG A 80 10.01 -12.51 -9.18
CA ARG A 80 9.74 -11.08 -8.96
C ARG A 80 9.34 -10.85 -7.50
N VAL A 81 10.09 -10.00 -6.80
CA VAL A 81 9.81 -9.62 -5.42
C VAL A 81 9.60 -8.12 -5.36
N ILE A 82 8.44 -7.69 -4.92
CA ILE A 82 8.04 -6.29 -4.88
C ILE A 82 7.94 -5.87 -3.43
N TYR A 83 8.61 -4.79 -3.05
CA TYR A 83 8.45 -4.16 -1.76
C TYR A 83 7.76 -2.82 -1.93
N ILE A 84 6.56 -2.68 -1.35
CA ILE A 84 5.91 -1.37 -1.27
C ILE A 84 6.53 -0.66 -0.06
N SER A 85 7.43 0.28 -0.35
CA SER A 85 8.22 0.97 0.67
C SER A 85 7.42 2.07 1.35
N LYS A 86 6.70 2.88 0.55
CA LYS A 86 5.95 4.02 1.07
C LYS A 86 4.63 4.19 0.33
N VAL A 87 3.58 4.49 1.10
CA VAL A 87 2.30 4.99 0.59
C VAL A 87 1.92 6.18 1.47
N ASP A 88 1.63 7.31 0.83
CA ASP A 88 1.31 8.53 1.56
C ASP A 88 0.25 9.36 0.83
N THR A 89 -0.31 10.32 1.56
CA THR A 89 -1.27 11.30 1.06
C THR A 89 -0.92 12.68 1.61
N THR A 90 -1.27 13.72 0.89
CA THR A 90 -1.10 15.12 1.32
C THR A 90 -2.31 15.61 2.11
N SER A 91 -3.53 15.23 1.69
CA SER A 91 -4.81 15.67 2.25
C SER A 91 -5.88 14.58 2.14
N SER A 92 -6.95 14.67 2.94
CA SER A 92 -8.04 13.69 3.01
C SER A 92 -9.35 14.24 2.44
N TRP A 93 -9.48 14.20 1.12
CA TRP A 93 -10.66 14.65 0.40
C TRP A 93 -11.75 13.59 0.36
N LYS A 94 -12.95 13.89 0.87
CA LYS A 94 -14.10 12.97 0.82
C LYS A 94 -14.45 12.53 -0.61
N LYS A 95 -14.39 13.45 -1.58
CA LYS A 95 -14.65 13.14 -3.01
C LYS A 95 -13.68 12.11 -3.61
N TYR A 96 -12.49 11.96 -3.03
CA TYR A 96 -11.46 11.01 -3.48
C TYR A 96 -11.31 9.81 -2.54
N GLN A 97 -12.33 9.53 -1.71
CA GLN A 97 -12.26 8.43 -0.74
C GLN A 97 -11.98 7.09 -1.44
N GLY A 98 -10.94 6.41 -0.99
CA GLY A 98 -10.51 5.12 -1.53
C GLY A 98 -9.67 5.20 -2.81
N LEU A 99 -9.23 6.39 -3.23
CA LEU A 99 -8.29 6.58 -4.33
C LEU A 99 -6.96 5.86 -4.06
N THR A 100 -6.32 6.12 -2.91
CA THR A 100 -5.03 5.48 -2.53
C THR A 100 -5.11 3.96 -2.52
N ALA A 101 -6.19 3.41 -1.96
CA ALA A 101 -6.43 1.96 -1.94
C ALA A 101 -6.47 1.37 -3.36
N ARG A 102 -7.13 2.07 -4.29
CA ARG A 102 -7.22 1.64 -5.68
C ARG A 102 -5.90 1.77 -6.42
N VAL A 103 -5.13 2.83 -6.21
CA VAL A 103 -3.77 2.94 -6.78
C VAL A 103 -2.93 1.71 -6.41
N VAL A 104 -2.93 1.32 -5.14
CA VAL A 104 -2.25 0.11 -4.66
C VAL A 104 -2.82 -1.16 -5.30
N GLN A 105 -4.15 -1.30 -5.35
CA GLN A 105 -4.81 -2.47 -5.93
C GLN A 105 -4.55 -2.62 -7.43
N SER A 106 -4.66 -1.53 -8.21
CA SER A 106 -4.37 -1.51 -9.64
C SER A 106 -2.90 -1.84 -9.89
N TYR A 107 -1.99 -1.29 -9.07
CA TYR A 107 -0.56 -1.60 -9.11
C TYR A 107 -0.33 -3.10 -8.92
N ILE A 108 -0.77 -3.67 -7.79
CA ILE A 108 -0.57 -5.10 -7.48
C ILE A 108 -1.21 -5.99 -8.56
N ALA A 109 -2.43 -5.66 -8.97
CA ALA A 109 -3.11 -6.43 -10.00
C ALA A 109 -2.34 -6.41 -11.32
N SER A 110 -1.62 -5.32 -11.65
CA SER A 110 -0.84 -5.20 -12.89
C SER A 110 0.49 -5.97 -12.90
N LEU A 111 0.93 -6.47 -11.75
CA LEU A 111 2.18 -7.21 -11.63
C LEU A 111 2.11 -8.58 -12.35
N PRO A 112 3.26 -9.11 -12.79
CA PRO A 112 3.35 -10.51 -13.23
C PRO A 112 2.80 -11.47 -12.18
N ARG A 113 2.09 -12.52 -12.59
CA ARG A 113 1.45 -13.46 -11.66
C ARG A 113 2.44 -14.31 -10.86
N SER A 114 3.72 -14.31 -11.21
CA SER A 114 4.81 -14.90 -10.41
C SER A 114 5.34 -13.97 -9.31
N SER A 115 4.75 -12.79 -9.11
CA SER A 115 5.25 -11.80 -8.16
C SER A 115 4.86 -12.10 -6.71
N SER A 116 5.81 -11.86 -5.81
CA SER A 116 5.57 -11.77 -4.36
C SER A 116 5.61 -10.30 -3.93
N VAL A 117 4.61 -9.82 -3.21
CA VAL A 117 4.51 -8.43 -2.74
C VAL A 117 4.65 -8.39 -1.22
N PHE A 118 5.51 -7.53 -0.71
CA PHE A 118 5.80 -7.37 0.71
C PHE A 118 5.50 -5.96 1.19
N VAL A 119 4.93 -5.85 2.39
CA VAL A 119 4.68 -4.58 3.08
C VAL A 119 5.01 -4.69 4.56
N PHE A 120 5.68 -3.67 5.09
CA PHE A 120 5.78 -3.40 6.51
C PHE A 120 4.91 -2.19 6.87
N ALA A 121 3.76 -2.46 7.48
CA ALA A 121 2.80 -1.46 7.89
C ALA A 121 3.14 -0.91 9.28
N ARG A 122 3.74 0.27 9.31
CA ARG A 122 4.00 1.04 10.53
C ARG A 122 3.37 2.42 10.38
N ALA A 123 2.74 2.99 11.40
CA ALA A 123 2.24 4.36 11.26
C ALA A 123 3.39 5.36 11.44
N GLN A 124 3.37 6.41 10.63
CA GLN A 124 4.17 7.62 10.77
C GLN A 124 3.31 8.81 10.35
N PRO A 125 3.60 10.03 10.86
CA PRO A 125 2.86 11.23 10.46
C PRO A 125 2.91 11.51 8.95
N GLN A 126 4.04 11.15 8.31
CA GLN A 126 4.27 11.30 6.88
C GLN A 126 5.40 10.35 6.43
N TYR A 127 5.44 10.06 5.12
CA TYR A 127 6.42 9.20 4.48
C TYR A 127 7.05 9.85 3.24
N LEU A 128 6.23 10.29 2.28
CA LEU A 128 6.69 10.84 0.99
C LEU A 128 6.59 12.36 0.95
N PHE A 129 5.53 12.91 1.54
CA PHE A 129 5.21 14.32 1.42
C PHE A 129 5.71 15.06 2.66
N ALA A 130 6.89 15.68 2.56
CA ALA A 130 7.50 16.41 3.67
C ALA A 130 6.59 17.53 4.20
N LYS A 131 6.51 17.61 5.53
CA LYS A 131 5.62 18.48 6.32
C LYS A 131 4.12 18.28 6.11
N SER A 132 3.68 17.28 5.34
CA SER A 132 2.25 17.01 5.15
C SER A 132 1.50 16.68 6.44
N ALA A 133 2.20 16.24 7.50
CA ALA A 133 1.60 16.06 8.82
C ALA A 133 1.10 17.38 9.47
N GLU A 134 1.62 18.52 9.03
CA GLU A 134 1.19 19.85 9.48
C GLU A 134 -0.10 20.30 8.77
N ASN A 135 -0.43 19.69 7.63
CA ASN A 135 -1.65 19.99 6.90
C ASN A 135 -2.87 19.48 7.66
N LYS A 136 -3.71 20.41 8.13
CA LYS A 136 -4.93 20.11 8.88
C LYS A 136 -5.96 19.32 8.07
N SER A 137 -5.87 19.36 6.74
CA SER A 137 -6.69 18.57 5.82
C SER A 137 -6.25 17.11 5.75
N LYS A 138 -5.07 16.74 6.27
CA LYS A 138 -4.55 15.37 6.30
C LYS A 138 -5.09 14.59 7.50
N SER A 139 -5.64 13.42 7.24
CA SER A 139 -5.96 12.43 8.28
C SER A 139 -4.87 11.37 8.32
N VAL A 140 -4.15 11.28 9.43
CA VAL A 140 -3.12 10.26 9.67
C VAL A 140 -3.76 9.05 10.37
N LEU A 141 -3.60 7.86 9.80
CA LEU A 141 -4.01 6.63 10.45
C LEU A 141 -3.03 6.29 11.58
N ASN A 142 -3.56 5.91 12.75
CA ASN A 142 -2.73 5.32 13.78
C ASN A 142 -2.31 3.88 13.40
N ASP A 143 -1.39 3.32 14.18
CA ASP A 143 -0.86 1.95 14.04
C ASP A 143 -1.94 0.90 13.72
N ARG A 144 -2.95 0.76 14.58
CA ARG A 144 -4.05 -0.22 14.43
C ARG A 144 -4.86 0.02 13.16
N GLN A 145 -5.19 1.29 12.90
CA GLN A 145 -5.95 1.69 11.72
C GLN A 145 -5.17 1.39 10.44
N LEU A 146 -3.86 1.63 10.42
CA LEU A 146 -3.03 1.41 9.25
C LEU A 146 -2.86 -0.08 8.93
N VAL A 147 -2.59 -0.92 9.94
CA VAL A 147 -2.51 -2.38 9.73
C VAL A 147 -3.84 -2.90 9.18
N SER A 148 -4.95 -2.46 9.75
CA SER A 148 -6.25 -2.88 9.24
C SER A 148 -6.60 -2.28 7.87
N TRP A 149 -6.11 -1.08 7.55
CA TRP A 149 -6.27 -0.49 6.23
C TRP A 149 -5.58 -1.35 5.17
N TRP A 150 -4.31 -1.74 5.40
CA TRP A 150 -3.58 -2.65 4.51
C TRP A 150 -4.28 -3.99 4.32
N LEU A 151 -4.72 -4.62 5.42
CA LEU A 151 -5.48 -5.86 5.36
C LEU A 151 -6.76 -5.68 4.53
N SER A 152 -7.49 -4.56 4.68
CA SER A 152 -8.69 -4.27 3.90
C SER A 152 -8.40 -4.00 2.41
N VAL A 153 -7.31 -3.30 2.10
CA VAL A 153 -6.87 -3.01 0.73
C VAL A 153 -6.55 -4.32 0.00
N PHE A 154 -5.76 -5.19 0.63
CA PHE A 154 -5.38 -6.47 0.04
C PHE A 154 -6.54 -7.45 -0.08
N ASN A 155 -7.47 -7.45 0.88
CA ASN A 155 -8.65 -8.30 0.81
C ASN A 155 -9.56 -7.98 -0.39
N LYS A 156 -9.43 -6.78 -0.99
CA LYS A 156 -10.22 -6.34 -2.14
C LYS A 156 -9.47 -6.42 -3.48
N LEU A 157 -8.37 -7.19 -3.53
CA LEU A 157 -7.66 -7.41 -4.78
C LEU A 157 -8.53 -8.11 -5.83
N SER A 158 -8.35 -7.71 -7.08
CA SER A 158 -9.10 -8.28 -8.21
C SER A 158 -8.50 -9.58 -8.75
N VAL A 159 -7.28 -9.91 -8.32
CA VAL A 159 -6.47 -11.08 -8.70
C VAL A 159 -6.45 -12.13 -7.61
N GLN A 160 -6.26 -13.39 -7.99
CA GLN A 160 -6.10 -14.50 -7.05
C GLN A 160 -4.71 -14.44 -6.41
N CYS A 161 -4.66 -14.57 -5.09
CA CYS A 161 -3.40 -14.63 -4.35
C CYS A 161 -3.48 -15.48 -3.08
N GLU A 162 -2.33 -16.00 -2.67
CA GLU A 162 -2.10 -16.48 -1.31
C GLU A 162 -1.56 -15.31 -0.49
N GLY A 163 -2.10 -15.10 0.71
CA GLY A 163 -1.73 -13.99 1.56
C GLY A 163 -1.28 -14.45 2.93
N TRP A 164 -0.18 -13.89 3.43
CA TRP A 164 0.27 -14.02 4.81
C TRP A 164 0.26 -12.65 5.47
N TRP A 165 -0.17 -12.62 6.72
CA TRP A 165 -0.04 -11.43 7.54
C TRP A 165 0.18 -11.76 9.00
N SER A 166 0.91 -10.90 9.70
CA SER A 166 1.16 -11.04 11.13
C SER A 166 1.26 -9.67 11.80
N VAL A 167 0.89 -9.65 13.08
CA VAL A 167 1.18 -8.54 13.99
C VAL A 167 2.17 -9.09 15.02
N PRO A 168 3.44 -8.63 15.03
CA PRO A 168 4.43 -9.14 15.98
C PRO A 168 3.93 -9.01 17.42
N GLY A 169 4.15 -10.07 18.20
CA GLY A 169 3.69 -10.14 19.59
C GLY A 169 2.23 -10.60 19.77
N ILE A 170 1.53 -10.95 18.69
CA ILE A 170 0.19 -11.55 18.73
C ILE A 170 0.20 -12.88 17.97
N ASP A 171 -0.08 -13.97 18.67
CA ASP A 171 0.16 -15.32 18.14
C ASP A 171 -1.01 -15.88 17.31
N ASP A 172 -2.21 -15.28 17.42
CA ASP A 172 -3.40 -15.77 16.73
C ASP A 172 -4.16 -14.69 15.94
N SER A 173 -4.77 -15.14 14.83
CA SER A 173 -5.51 -14.31 13.89
C SER A 173 -6.68 -13.57 14.55
N ASN A 174 -7.40 -14.22 15.45
CA ASN A 174 -8.61 -13.66 16.03
C ASN A 174 -8.28 -12.51 16.99
N SER A 175 -7.26 -12.67 17.83
CA SER A 175 -6.73 -11.60 18.69
C SER A 175 -6.19 -10.46 17.85
N ALA A 176 -5.44 -10.74 16.78
CA ALA A 176 -4.92 -9.70 15.90
C ALA A 176 -6.05 -8.89 15.21
N LEU A 177 -7.09 -9.57 14.72
CA LEU A 177 -8.26 -8.92 14.12
C LEU A 177 -9.05 -8.05 15.12
N ILE A 178 -9.13 -8.46 16.39
CA ILE A 178 -9.71 -7.65 17.47
C ILE A 178 -8.83 -6.43 17.72
N GLU A 179 -7.52 -6.63 17.86
CA GLU A 179 -6.55 -5.61 18.22
C GLU A 179 -6.50 -4.47 17.19
N ILE A 180 -6.50 -4.80 15.91
CA ILE A 180 -6.51 -3.80 14.82
C ILE A 180 -7.93 -3.25 14.54
N GLY A 181 -8.94 -3.71 15.28
CA GLY A 181 -10.34 -3.31 15.13
C GLY A 181 -10.98 -3.75 13.81
N ALA A 182 -10.42 -4.74 13.12
CA ALA A 182 -10.97 -5.30 11.89
C ALA A 182 -12.21 -6.16 12.18
N LYS A 183 -12.18 -6.96 13.26
CA LYS A 183 -13.33 -7.78 13.67
C LYS A 183 -14.58 -6.96 13.96
N LYS A 184 -14.42 -5.82 14.66
CA LYS A 184 -15.51 -4.88 14.96
C LYS A 184 -16.14 -4.28 13.68
N ARG A 185 -15.37 -4.20 12.59
CA ARG A 185 -15.82 -3.69 11.29
C ARG A 185 -16.39 -4.79 10.38
N GLY A 186 -16.57 -6.01 10.89
CA GLY A 186 -17.09 -7.14 10.11
C GLY A 186 -16.15 -7.52 8.97
N TRP A 187 -14.83 -7.42 9.20
CA TRP A 187 -13.87 -7.92 8.21
C TRP A 187 -14.02 -9.43 8.09
N GLU A 188 -14.19 -9.89 6.85
CA GLU A 188 -14.23 -11.30 6.48
C GLU A 188 -13.24 -11.52 5.32
N PRO A 189 -12.58 -12.68 5.24
CA PRO A 189 -11.65 -12.98 4.17
C PRO A 189 -12.36 -13.03 2.81
N SER A 190 -11.71 -12.51 1.78
CA SER A 190 -12.18 -12.55 0.40
C SER A 190 -11.91 -13.91 -0.24
N GLU A 191 -12.81 -14.34 -1.12
CA GLU A 191 -12.64 -15.57 -1.91
C GLU A 191 -11.41 -15.50 -2.84
N LYS A 192 -10.93 -14.30 -3.17
CA LYS A 192 -9.76 -14.11 -4.04
C LYS A 192 -8.42 -14.13 -3.31
N VAL A 193 -8.44 -14.05 -1.98
CA VAL A 193 -7.22 -13.98 -1.17
C VAL A 193 -7.28 -15.05 -0.10
N LYS A 194 -6.50 -16.12 -0.29
CA LYS A 194 -6.37 -17.19 0.69
C LYS A 194 -5.44 -16.75 1.81
N TRP A 195 -6.01 -16.20 2.88
CA TRP A 195 -5.27 -15.68 4.02
C TRP A 195 -4.77 -16.78 4.97
N THR A 196 -3.51 -16.65 5.38
CA THR A 196 -2.86 -17.36 6.47
C THR A 196 -2.34 -16.34 7.48
N TYR A 197 -2.64 -16.51 8.76
CA TYR A 197 -2.03 -15.68 9.80
C TYR A 197 -0.66 -16.24 10.16
N GLY A 198 0.34 -15.37 10.31
CA GLY A 198 1.75 -15.74 10.47
C GLY A 198 2.57 -15.41 9.22
N THR A 199 3.55 -16.25 8.91
CA THR A 199 4.48 -16.01 7.79
C THR A 199 4.55 -17.21 6.86
N SER A 200 5.09 -16.99 5.66
CA SER A 200 5.24 -18.03 4.65
C SER A 200 6.47 -18.93 4.86
N TYR A 201 7.29 -18.64 5.87
CA TYR A 201 8.55 -19.31 6.14
C TYR A 201 8.35 -20.43 7.17
N ALA A 202 9.12 -21.52 7.04
CA ALA A 202 9.13 -22.57 8.04
C ALA A 202 9.70 -22.04 9.37
N PRO A 203 9.08 -22.33 10.53
CA PRO A 203 9.52 -21.80 11.83
C PRO A 203 10.97 -22.14 12.20
N ASP A 204 11.44 -23.31 11.79
CA ASP A 204 12.76 -23.88 12.05
C ASP A 204 13.82 -23.48 11.01
N ALA A 205 13.42 -22.81 9.92
CA ALA A 205 14.38 -22.30 8.94
C ALA A 205 15.27 -21.21 9.56
N ILE A 206 16.51 -21.11 9.08
CA ILE A 206 17.41 -20.04 9.50
C ILE A 206 16.94 -18.70 8.93
N ALA A 207 16.60 -17.75 9.80
CA ALA A 207 15.93 -16.50 9.45
C ALA A 207 16.68 -15.71 8.38
N GLU A 208 18.01 -15.55 8.54
CA GLU A 208 18.81 -14.80 7.59
C GLU A 208 18.89 -15.42 6.19
N GLN A 209 18.63 -16.72 6.06
CA GLN A 209 18.68 -17.45 4.80
C GLN A 209 17.39 -17.28 3.98
N VAL A 210 16.25 -17.05 4.63
CA VAL A 210 14.94 -17.07 3.97
C VAL A 210 14.23 -15.71 3.96
N ILE A 211 14.49 -14.85 4.94
CA ILE A 211 13.80 -13.56 5.07
C ILE A 211 14.45 -12.51 4.16
N PRO A 212 13.68 -11.84 3.28
CA PRO A 212 14.19 -10.79 2.41
C PRO A 212 14.57 -9.53 3.18
N ARG A 213 15.67 -8.89 2.76
CA ARG A 213 16.26 -7.70 3.38
C ARG A 213 15.95 -6.44 2.56
N PHE A 214 14.80 -5.82 2.81
CA PHE A 214 14.41 -4.56 2.19
C PHE A 214 15.04 -3.33 2.89
N ASP A 215 15.22 -2.24 2.16
CA ASP A 215 15.68 -0.98 2.75
C ASP A 215 14.62 -0.36 3.67
N ASP A 216 15.09 0.29 4.74
CA ASP A 216 14.29 0.91 5.81
C ASP A 216 13.24 0.01 6.49
N ASP A 217 13.37 -1.31 6.36
CA ASP A 217 12.47 -2.30 6.95
C ASP A 217 12.99 -2.83 8.31
N ALA A 218 12.07 -3.08 9.25
CA ALA A 218 12.40 -3.55 10.60
C ALA A 218 13.08 -4.93 10.59
N LYS A 219 12.69 -5.82 9.68
CA LYS A 219 13.30 -7.14 9.54
C LYS A 219 14.76 -7.01 9.15
N SER A 220 15.05 -6.15 8.19
CA SER A 220 16.42 -5.90 7.74
C SER A 220 17.28 -5.28 8.82
N ARG A 221 16.74 -4.37 9.63
CA ARG A 221 17.45 -3.79 10.78
C ARG A 221 17.84 -4.87 11.78
N LEU A 222 16.89 -5.72 12.19
CA LEU A 222 17.15 -6.80 13.13
C LEU A 222 18.15 -7.83 12.59
N LEU A 223 17.99 -8.25 11.33
CA LEU A 223 18.92 -9.18 10.67
C LEU A 223 20.34 -8.60 10.51
N LYS A 224 20.49 -7.28 10.43
CA LYS A 224 21.80 -6.61 10.37
C LYS A 224 22.42 -6.45 11.75
N SER A 225 21.62 -6.23 12.79
CA SER A 225 22.12 -6.01 14.16
C SER A 225 22.44 -7.30 14.90
N THR A 226 21.81 -8.42 14.56
CA THR A 226 22.07 -9.70 15.21
C THR A 226 23.38 -10.31 14.74
N GLN A 227 24.18 -10.84 15.67
CA GLN A 227 25.41 -11.59 15.37
C GLN A 227 25.17 -13.11 15.28
N GLU A 228 23.98 -13.56 15.70
CA GLU A 228 23.57 -14.97 15.67
C GLU A 228 23.24 -15.42 14.25
N GLN A 229 24.10 -16.27 13.70
CA GLN A 229 23.94 -16.79 12.33
C GLN A 229 22.88 -17.91 12.23
N ASP A 230 22.54 -18.54 13.36
CA ASP A 230 21.67 -19.71 13.43
C ASP A 230 20.28 -19.40 14.02
N MET A 231 19.93 -18.11 14.14
CA MET A 231 18.62 -17.67 14.64
C MET A 231 17.50 -18.23 13.73
N THR A 232 16.58 -18.98 14.32
CA THR A 232 15.43 -19.54 13.61
C THR A 232 14.44 -18.44 13.24
N VAL A 233 13.58 -18.69 12.25
CA VAL A 233 12.47 -17.79 11.90
C VAL A 233 11.58 -17.54 13.11
N GLN A 234 11.28 -18.58 13.90
CA GLN A 234 10.47 -18.45 15.10
C GLN A 234 11.10 -17.47 16.10
N ASP A 235 12.38 -17.68 16.45
CA ASP A 235 13.10 -16.81 17.39
C ASP A 235 13.21 -15.39 16.86
N PHE A 236 13.46 -15.23 15.56
CA PHE A 236 13.51 -13.93 14.90
C PHE A 236 12.22 -13.12 15.11
N TRP A 237 11.05 -13.72 14.86
CA TRP A 237 9.77 -13.03 15.04
C TRP A 237 9.45 -12.75 16.50
N SER A 238 9.84 -13.65 17.41
CA SER A 238 9.76 -13.40 18.84
C SER A 238 10.61 -12.19 19.26
N ILE A 239 11.87 -12.12 18.84
CA ILE A 239 12.76 -10.99 19.14
C ILE A 239 12.22 -9.69 18.51
N LEU A 240 11.78 -9.75 17.25
CA LEU A 240 11.24 -8.58 16.56
C LEU A 240 10.06 -7.96 17.31
N SER A 241 9.23 -8.76 17.97
CA SER A 241 8.08 -8.27 18.76
C SER A 241 8.47 -7.39 19.95
N PHE A 242 9.71 -7.49 20.45
CA PHE A 242 10.24 -6.63 21.51
C PHE A 242 11.03 -5.44 20.96
N GLY A 243 11.22 -5.35 19.64
CA GLY A 243 11.99 -4.28 19.00
C GLY A 243 11.31 -2.92 19.09
N GLU A 244 12.07 -1.84 18.96
CA GLU A 244 11.56 -0.46 19.12
C GLU A 244 10.41 -0.10 18.18
N GLU A 245 10.31 -0.78 17.04
CA GLU A 245 9.34 -0.48 15.99
C GLU A 245 8.08 -1.34 16.07
N CYS A 246 8.17 -2.51 16.71
CA CYS A 246 7.10 -3.51 16.75
C CYS A 246 6.63 -3.82 18.18
N GLY A 247 7.38 -3.39 19.21
CA GLY A 247 7.08 -3.55 20.63
C GLY A 247 6.68 -2.26 21.33
N SER A 248 6.73 -2.28 22.66
CA SER A 248 6.47 -1.11 23.53
C SER A 248 5.13 -0.40 23.25
N GLY A 249 4.08 -1.17 22.95
CA GLY A 249 2.72 -0.66 22.72
C GLY A 249 2.46 -0.15 21.30
N LYS A 250 3.44 -0.19 20.41
CA LYS A 250 3.23 0.04 18.97
C LYS A 250 2.56 -1.18 18.34
N ILE A 251 1.73 -0.95 17.34
CA ILE A 251 1.14 -2.03 16.53
C ILE A 251 1.64 -1.88 15.10
N THR A 252 2.29 -2.91 14.59
CA THR A 252 2.76 -2.97 13.20
C THR A 252 2.28 -4.23 12.53
N GLY A 253 2.24 -4.23 11.21
CA GLY A 253 1.79 -5.36 10.42
C GLY A 253 2.83 -5.75 9.39
N PHE A 254 3.04 -7.04 9.20
CA PHE A 254 3.80 -7.57 8.08
C PHE A 254 2.84 -8.27 7.15
N PHE A 255 2.97 -8.01 5.85
CA PHE A 255 2.15 -8.62 4.82
C PHE A 255 3.03 -9.20 3.72
N GLU A 256 2.66 -10.39 3.26
CA GLU A 256 3.18 -11.01 2.04
C GLU A 256 1.99 -11.46 1.18
N LEU A 257 2.01 -11.13 -0.10
CA LEU A 257 1.07 -11.66 -1.08
C LEU A 257 1.85 -12.39 -2.17
N ARG A 258 1.47 -13.62 -2.48
CA ARG A 258 1.95 -14.33 -3.66
C ARG A 258 0.83 -14.38 -4.67
N LEU A 259 1.04 -13.73 -5.81
CA LEU A 259 0.07 -13.82 -6.90
C LEU A 259 0.05 -15.26 -7.42
N VAL A 260 -1.15 -15.73 -7.78
CA VAL A 260 -1.37 -17.09 -8.29
C VAL A 260 -1.77 -17.03 -9.75
N ASP A 261 -1.31 -18.03 -10.50
CA ASP A 261 -1.52 -18.11 -11.93
C ASP A 261 -3.00 -18.28 -12.30
N GLY A 262 -3.42 -17.50 -13.28
CA GLY A 262 -4.78 -17.42 -13.78
C GLY A 262 -4.75 -16.53 -15.01
N SER A 263 -4.41 -17.17 -16.13
CA SER A 263 -4.15 -16.65 -17.48
C SER A 263 -3.10 -15.54 -17.62
N LEU A 264 -2.07 -15.86 -18.41
CA LEU A 264 -1.08 -14.92 -18.94
C LEU A 264 -1.81 -13.80 -19.68
N SER A 265 -1.59 -12.55 -19.28
CA SER A 265 -1.74 -11.43 -20.21
C SER A 265 -0.33 -10.89 -20.46
N GLU A 266 0.30 -11.42 -21.51
CA GLU A 266 1.53 -10.90 -22.10
C GLU A 266 1.21 -9.60 -22.87
N ASP A 267 0.87 -8.53 -22.15
CA ASP A 267 1.05 -7.20 -22.73
C ASP A 267 2.42 -6.71 -22.28
N MET A 268 3.45 -7.07 -23.05
CA MET A 268 4.82 -6.60 -22.89
C MET A 268 4.96 -5.20 -23.48
N ASP A 269 4.21 -4.24 -22.95
CA ASP A 269 4.58 -2.85 -23.14
C ASP A 269 5.83 -2.60 -22.28
N THR A 270 6.95 -2.26 -22.92
CA THR A 270 8.21 -2.02 -22.21
C THR A 270 8.20 -0.58 -21.74
N PRO A 271 7.94 -0.33 -20.45
CA PRO A 271 7.59 1.01 -19.99
C PRO A 271 8.84 1.88 -20.00
N LEU A 272 8.70 3.17 -20.31
CA LEU A 272 9.82 4.10 -20.32
C LEU A 272 10.53 4.08 -18.95
N THR A 273 11.86 4.02 -18.97
CA THR A 273 12.69 4.12 -17.77
C THR A 273 13.63 5.32 -17.86
N VAL A 274 13.96 5.87 -16.70
CA VAL A 274 14.87 7.01 -16.54
C VAL A 274 16.18 6.55 -15.89
N LYS A 275 17.31 7.19 -16.19
CA LYS A 275 18.60 6.78 -15.62
C LYS A 275 18.58 6.90 -14.10
N ASN A 276 19.18 5.93 -13.41
CA ASN A 276 19.26 5.90 -11.94
C ASN A 276 19.74 7.21 -11.33
N ARG A 277 20.82 7.80 -11.86
CA ARG A 277 21.35 9.08 -11.37
C ARG A 277 20.31 10.19 -11.43
N ASP A 278 19.62 10.32 -12.56
CA ASP A 278 18.66 11.39 -12.80
C ASP A 278 17.40 11.16 -11.96
N PHE A 279 16.98 9.89 -11.76
CA PHE A 279 15.95 9.51 -10.79
C PHE A 279 16.33 9.95 -9.37
N THR A 280 17.55 9.66 -8.90
CA THR A 280 18.02 10.05 -7.56
C THR A 280 18.02 11.56 -7.37
N VAL A 281 18.48 12.32 -8.38
CA VAL A 281 18.44 13.79 -8.35
C VAL A 281 17.00 14.30 -8.24
N PHE A 282 16.09 13.76 -9.06
CA PHE A 282 14.67 14.09 -9.00
C PHE A 282 14.07 13.75 -7.63
N TRP A 283 14.32 12.54 -7.12
CA TRP A 283 13.83 12.05 -5.84
C TRP A 283 14.25 12.96 -4.69
N ASN A 284 15.54 13.31 -4.62
CA ASN A 284 16.06 14.21 -3.57
C ASN A 284 15.41 15.60 -3.65
N LYS A 285 15.20 16.12 -4.87
CA LYS A 285 14.47 17.37 -5.06
C LYS A 285 13.03 17.26 -4.58
N PHE A 286 12.31 16.20 -4.98
CA PHE A 286 10.93 15.95 -4.57
C PHE A 286 10.79 15.84 -3.04
N MET A 287 11.67 15.10 -2.38
CA MET A 287 11.66 14.94 -0.92
C MET A 287 11.99 16.23 -0.16
N SER A 288 12.56 17.25 -0.82
CA SER A 288 12.85 18.56 -0.24
C SER A 288 11.70 19.57 -0.35
N LEU A 289 10.61 19.22 -1.05
CA LEU A 289 9.45 20.08 -1.24
C LEU A 289 8.60 20.19 0.03
N ASP A 290 7.64 21.12 0.01
CA ASP A 290 6.80 21.44 1.16
C ASP A 290 5.32 21.11 0.89
N PHE A 291 4.69 20.39 1.81
CA PHE A 291 3.30 19.96 1.74
C PHE A 291 2.49 20.32 3.00
N HIS A 292 2.93 21.32 3.77
CA HIS A 292 2.28 21.72 5.04
C HIS A 292 0.85 22.28 4.90
N SER A 293 0.42 22.70 3.71
CA SER A 293 -0.93 23.18 3.43
C SER A 293 -1.42 22.72 2.06
N ASP A 294 -2.71 22.92 1.79
CA ASP A 294 -3.29 22.60 0.47
C ASP A 294 -2.69 23.50 -0.63
N GLU A 295 -2.39 24.76 -0.33
CA GLU A 295 -1.70 25.69 -1.24
C GLU A 295 -0.26 25.24 -1.53
N ALA A 296 0.51 24.92 -0.48
CA ALA A 296 1.87 24.42 -0.61
C ALA A 296 1.92 23.12 -1.44
N ASN A 297 0.93 22.24 -1.25
CA ASN A 297 0.80 21.03 -2.05
C ASN A 297 0.56 21.33 -3.54
N VAL A 298 -0.32 22.27 -3.88
CA VAL A 298 -0.55 22.67 -5.28
C VAL A 298 0.72 23.25 -5.91
N GLU A 299 1.45 24.10 -5.20
CA GLU A 299 2.71 24.68 -5.67
C GLU A 299 3.79 23.62 -5.87
N SER A 300 3.99 22.75 -4.88
CA SER A 300 4.93 21.63 -4.94
C SER A 300 4.57 20.64 -6.06
N ALA A 301 3.29 20.38 -6.30
CA ALA A 301 2.84 19.55 -7.41
C ALA A 301 3.19 20.17 -8.77
N LYS A 302 2.94 21.47 -8.97
CA LYS A 302 3.32 22.19 -10.19
C LYS A 302 4.83 22.16 -10.42
N SER A 303 5.62 22.43 -9.38
CA SER A 303 7.08 22.38 -9.42
C SER A 303 7.60 20.99 -9.78
N THR A 304 6.97 19.95 -9.23
CA THR A 304 7.31 18.54 -9.52
C THR A 304 7.00 18.19 -10.97
N VAL A 305 5.82 18.53 -11.47
CA VAL A 305 5.42 18.28 -12.87
C VAL A 305 6.37 19.00 -13.84
N GLN A 306 6.76 20.24 -13.54
CA GLN A 306 7.74 20.96 -14.35
C GLN A 306 9.10 20.25 -14.32
N SER A 307 9.56 19.83 -13.14
CA SER A 307 10.82 19.09 -12.99
C SER A 307 10.82 17.77 -13.77
N ILE A 308 9.69 17.05 -13.79
CA ILE A 308 9.53 15.84 -14.60
C ILE A 308 9.68 16.17 -16.09
N LYS A 309 9.01 17.23 -16.58
CA LYS A 309 9.12 17.65 -17.98
C LYS A 309 10.55 18.03 -18.37
N ASP A 310 11.26 18.73 -17.48
CA ASP A 310 12.62 19.19 -17.74
C ASP A 310 13.63 18.04 -17.71
N MET A 311 13.50 17.12 -16.75
CA MET A 311 14.44 16.02 -16.54
C MET A 311 14.13 14.79 -17.41
N PHE A 312 12.86 14.55 -17.70
CA PHE A 312 12.32 13.35 -18.35
C PHE A 312 11.32 13.73 -19.46
N PRO A 313 11.76 14.41 -20.54
CA PRO A 313 10.86 14.97 -21.55
C PRO A 313 10.00 13.90 -22.27
N ASP A 314 10.50 12.66 -22.35
CA ASP A 314 9.79 11.54 -22.96
C ASP A 314 8.71 10.94 -22.04
N LEU A 315 8.73 11.28 -20.73
CA LEU A 315 7.77 10.77 -19.77
C LEU A 315 6.49 11.61 -19.78
N GLN A 316 5.43 11.06 -20.35
CA GLN A 316 4.11 11.71 -20.38
C GLN A 316 3.24 11.26 -19.20
N PRO A 317 2.61 12.19 -18.46
CA PRO A 317 1.62 11.83 -17.45
C PRO A 317 0.42 11.11 -18.07
N ILE A 318 -0.08 10.08 -17.40
CA ILE A 318 -1.33 9.42 -17.77
C ILE A 318 -2.48 10.30 -17.28
N GLU A 319 -3.37 10.67 -18.19
CA GLU A 319 -4.59 11.42 -17.86
C GLU A 319 -5.78 10.48 -17.71
N ILE A 320 -6.47 10.54 -16.56
CA ILE A 320 -7.67 9.75 -16.29
C ILE A 320 -8.81 10.69 -15.96
N GLN A 321 -9.83 10.70 -16.82
CA GLN A 321 -11.07 11.42 -16.61
C GLN A 321 -12.05 10.56 -15.82
N SER A 322 -12.54 11.07 -14.69
CA SER A 322 -13.64 10.45 -13.96
C SER A 322 -14.97 10.63 -14.71
N LYS A 323 -15.86 9.65 -14.59
CA LYS A 323 -17.22 9.73 -15.15
C LYS A 323 -18.00 10.80 -14.39
N ALA A 324 -18.69 11.67 -15.12
CA ALA A 324 -19.71 12.55 -14.53
C ALA A 324 -20.83 11.71 -13.92
N ALA A 325 -21.53 12.21 -12.89
CA ALA A 325 -22.72 11.51 -12.42
C ALA A 325 -23.69 11.38 -13.59
N THR A 326 -23.99 10.14 -13.97
CA THR A 326 -25.24 9.86 -14.66
C THR A 326 -26.34 10.29 -13.71
N GLY A 327 -27.00 11.42 -14.03
CA GLY A 327 -28.17 11.88 -13.32
C GLY A 327 -29.12 10.70 -13.15
N THR A 328 -29.41 10.34 -11.90
CA THR A 328 -30.48 9.41 -11.60
C THR A 328 -31.77 9.97 -12.21
N ASN A 329 -32.28 9.33 -13.25
CA ASN A 329 -33.69 9.43 -13.59
C ASN A 329 -34.47 8.99 -12.35
N ILE A 330 -34.98 9.96 -11.60
CA ILE A 330 -36.01 9.74 -10.61
C ILE A 330 -37.25 9.29 -11.39
N LEU A 331 -37.38 7.99 -11.61
CA LEU A 331 -38.68 7.40 -11.86
C LEU A 331 -39.40 7.39 -10.51
N ALA A 332 -40.16 8.46 -10.29
CA ALA A 332 -41.18 8.53 -9.26
C ALA A 332 -42.20 7.41 -9.51
N ASN A 333 -42.01 6.26 -8.87
CA ASN A 333 -43.08 5.31 -8.70
C ASN A 333 -43.99 5.82 -7.58
N ASN A 334 -45.02 6.56 -8.00
CA ASN A 334 -46.24 6.72 -7.24
C ASN A 334 -46.91 5.35 -7.11
N THR A 335 -46.77 4.71 -5.95
CA THR A 335 -47.79 3.77 -5.47
C THR A 335 -48.19 4.15 -4.05
N SER A 336 -49.45 4.56 -3.96
CA SER A 336 -50.19 4.93 -2.77
C SER A 336 -50.41 3.74 -1.83
N ALA A 337 -50.26 4.05 -0.53
CA ALA A 337 -50.99 3.50 0.62
C ALA A 337 -50.93 1.99 0.90
N ASP A 338 -50.30 1.61 2.03
CA ASP A 338 -51.11 1.04 3.12
C ASP A 338 -50.49 1.19 4.52
N LYS A 339 -51.37 1.11 5.52
CA LYS A 339 -51.25 1.62 6.90
C LYS A 339 -50.40 0.74 7.86
N ARG A 340 -49.72 1.46 8.78
CA ARG A 340 -49.17 1.16 10.15
C ARG A 340 -49.79 -0.03 10.94
N PRO A 341 -49.16 -0.58 12.03
CA PRO A 341 -48.39 0.18 13.05
C PRO A 341 -47.15 -0.45 13.72
N ALA A 342 -46.44 0.44 14.42
CA ALA A 342 -45.33 0.19 15.32
C ALA A 342 -45.73 -0.59 16.57
N VAL A 343 -44.85 -1.50 17.02
CA VAL A 343 -44.93 -2.13 18.34
C VAL A 343 -43.67 -1.74 19.13
N ASN A 344 -43.89 -1.05 20.25
CA ASN A 344 -42.91 -0.80 21.29
C ASN A 344 -42.65 -2.08 22.09
N MET A 345 -41.40 -2.34 22.45
CA MET A 345 -41.05 -3.11 23.64
C MET A 345 -40.02 -2.32 24.45
N LEU A 346 -40.40 -1.98 25.69
CA LEU A 346 -39.65 -1.24 26.69
C LEU A 346 -38.88 -2.19 27.63
N SER A 347 -37.96 -1.58 28.41
CA SER A 347 -37.26 -2.04 29.64
C SER A 347 -35.89 -2.70 29.42
N ALA A 348 -34.83 -2.46 30.20
CA ALA A 348 -34.57 -1.69 31.43
C ALA A 348 -33.09 -1.18 31.35
N GLY A 349 -32.68 0.01 31.81
CA GLY A 349 -32.60 0.42 33.21
C GLY A 349 -31.29 1.23 33.41
N PHE A 350 -31.33 2.55 33.20
CA PHE A 350 -30.26 3.47 33.57
C PHE A 350 -30.56 4.06 34.96
N ILE A 351 -29.78 3.70 35.97
CA ILE A 351 -29.75 4.41 37.26
C ILE A 351 -28.62 5.43 37.21
N LYS A 352 -28.95 6.72 37.09
CA LYS A 352 -28.03 7.83 37.41
C LYS A 352 -28.31 8.32 38.83
N ARG A 353 -27.29 8.24 39.69
CA ARG A 353 -27.27 8.88 41.01
C ARG A 353 -27.34 10.41 40.85
N LYS A 354 -28.19 11.06 41.65
CA LYS A 354 -28.29 12.52 41.76
C LYS A 354 -27.43 12.97 42.96
N LYS A 355 -26.62 14.01 42.77
CA LYS A 355 -25.95 14.74 43.85
C LYS A 355 -27.00 15.50 44.67
N VAL A 356 -26.96 15.34 45.99
CA VAL A 356 -27.09 16.42 46.98
C VAL A 356 -25.93 16.21 47.96
#